data_AF-A0A6V7I1J9-F1
#
_entry.id   AF-A0A6V7I1J9-F1
#
_cell.length_a   1.000
_cell.length_b   1.000
_cell.length_c   1.000
_cell.angle_alpha   90.00
_cell.angle_beta   90.00
_cell.angle_gamma   90.00
#
_symmetry.space_group_name_H-M   'P 1'
#
loop_
_entity.id
_entity.type
_entity.pdbx_description
1 polymer ?
#
loop_
_entity_poly.entity_id
_entity_poly.type
_entity_poly.pdbx_seq_one_letter_code
_entity_poly.pdbx_strand_id
1 'polypeptide(L)' 'VAAVVVAREGAEIILSQLREFGKKSLPEYAVPTVLKVVDKIPKNSMGKVNKPDLLAAVFPKNQI' A
#
# COMPACT_ATOMS: atom_id res chain seq x y z
N VAL A 1 3.32 -8.82 6.15
CA VAL A 1 2.22 -7.82 5.96
C VAL A 1 2.59 -6.91 4.78
N ALA A 2 1.62 -6.45 4.00
CA ALA A 2 1.84 -5.51 2.89
C ALA A 2 0.99 -4.23 3.09
N ALA A 3 1.46 -3.10 2.57
CA ALA A 3 0.67 -1.88 2.46
C ALA A 3 0.74 -1.29 1.06
N VAL A 4 -0.42 -0.82 0.58
CA VAL A 4 -0.56 -0.09 -0.68
C VAL A 4 -0.92 1.35 -0.36
N VAL A 5 -0.19 2.30 -0.91
CA VAL A 5 -0.29 3.72 -0.57
C VAL A 5 -0.48 4.56 -1.82
N VAL A 6 -1.17 5.70 -1.66
CA VAL A 6 -1.34 6.73 -2.68
C VAL A 6 -0.72 8.00 -2.12
N ALA A 7 0.12 8.65 -2.91
CA ALA A 7 0.67 9.95 -2.55
C ALA A 7 -0.44 11.00 -2.59
N ARG A 8 -0.41 11.94 -1.64
CA ARG A 8 -1.21 13.16 -1.80
C ARG A 8 -0.63 13.99 -2.94
N GLU A 9 -1.46 14.82 -3.55
CA GLU A 9 -1.02 15.71 -4.62
C GLU A 9 0.14 16.60 -4.13
N GLY A 10 1.20 16.68 -4.93
CA GLY A 10 2.43 17.42 -4.59
C GLY A 10 3.32 16.75 -3.52
N ALA A 11 2.98 15.56 -3.03
CA ALA A 11 3.80 14.82 -2.08
C ALA A 11 4.61 13.71 -2.77
N GLU A 12 5.85 13.53 -2.33
CA GLU A 12 6.69 12.39 -2.72
C GLU A 12 6.72 11.36 -1.59
N ILE A 13 6.69 10.08 -1.96
CA ILE A 13 6.78 8.97 -0.99
C ILE A 13 8.15 8.32 -1.11
N ILE A 14 8.92 8.37 -0.01
CA ILE A 14 10.16 7.63 0.15
C ILE A 14 9.87 6.37 0.97
N LEU A 15 9.94 5.20 0.34
CA LEU A 15 9.54 3.93 0.95
C LEU A 15 10.35 3.56 2.20
N SER A 16 11.64 3.90 2.25
CA SER A 16 12.48 3.66 3.42
C SER A 16 12.01 4.46 4.62
N GLN A 17 11.72 5.76 4.43
CA GLN A 17 11.20 6.63 5.47
C GLN A 17 9.83 6.17 5.97
N LEU A 18 8.95 5.73 5.07
CA LEU A 18 7.64 5.19 5.45
C LEU A 18 7.76 3.91 6.30
N ARG A 19 8.70 3.02 5.95
CA ARG A 19 8.97 1.81 6.75
C ARG A 19 9.52 2.18 8.12
N GLU A 20 10.45 3.12 8.18
CA GLU A 20 11.05 3.57 9.44
C GLU A 20 10.04 4.28 10.35
N PHE A 21 9.14 5.08 9.77
CA PHE A 21 8.00 5.63 10.48
C PHE A 21 7.12 4.52 11.08
N GLY A 22 6.79 3.49 10.29
CA GLY A 22 6.05 2.33 10.77
C GLY A 22 6.72 1.63 11.96
N LYS A 23 8.05 1.44 11.92
CA LYS A 23 8.80 0.83 13.03
C LYS A 23 8.73 1.61 14.35
N LYS A 24 8.49 2.92 14.30
CA LYS A 24 8.38 3.77 15.51
C LYS A 24 7.01 3.65 16.19
N SER A 25 5.99 3.19 15.48
CA SER A 25 4.59 3.21 15.96
C SER A 25 3.91 1.85 15.93
N LEU A 26 4.50 0.84 15.28
CA LEU A 26 3.94 -0.50 15.12
C LEU A 26 4.88 -1.55 15.74
N PRO A 27 4.34 -2.66 16.26
CA PRO A 27 5.16 -3.82 16.57
C PRO A 27 5.80 -4.39 15.29
N GLU A 28 6.95 -5.05 15.43
CA GLU A 28 7.78 -5.48 14.30
C GLU A 28 7.01 -6.32 13.26
N TYR A 29 6.15 -7.24 13.72
CA TYR A 29 5.34 -8.10 12.84
C TYR A 29 4.28 -7.36 12.01
N ALA A 30 3.91 -6.14 12.42
CA ALA A 30 2.91 -5.31 11.73
C ALA A 30 3.56 -4.31 10.76
N VAL A 31 4.88 -4.11 10.84
CA VAL A 31 5.61 -3.27 9.90
C VAL A 31 5.53 -3.92 8.49
N PRO A 32 5.04 -3.20 7.47
CA PRO A 32 4.92 -3.79 6.14
C PRO A 32 6.28 -4.17 5.55
N THR A 33 6.43 -5.43 5.18
CA THR A 33 7.59 -5.92 4.44
C THR A 33 7.51 -5.51 2.97
N VAL A 34 6.28 -5.47 2.43
CA VAL A 34 6.00 -5.04 1.06
C VAL A 34 5.26 -3.70 1.09
N LEU A 35 5.80 -2.71 0.38
CA LEU A 35 5.20 -1.39 0.19
C LEU A 35 5.05 -1.15 -1.32
N LYS A 36 3.85 -0.75 -1.75
CA LYS A 36 3.55 -0.43 -3.15
C LYS A 36 2.89 0.94 -3.24
N VAL A 37 3.47 1.83 -4.03
CA VAL A 37 2.87 3.12 -4.38
C VAL A 37 2.03 2.91 -5.63
N VAL A 38 0.79 3.43 -5.62
CA VAL A 38 -0.13 3.39 -6.75
C VAL A 38 -0.73 4.78 -6.96
N ASP A 39 -1.15 5.07 -8.18
CA ASP A 39 -1.80 6.36 -8.49
C ASP A 39 -3.19 6.45 -7.86
N LYS A 40 -3.90 5.32 -7.75
CA LYS A 40 -5.24 5.24 -7.16
C LYS A 40 -5.52 3.88 -6.54
N ILE A 41 -6.34 3.90 -5.50
CA ILE A 41 -6.92 2.67 -4.91
C ILE A 41 -8.30 2.45 -5.54
N PRO A 42 -8.56 1.29 -6.18
CA PRO A 42 -9.86 0.99 -6.75
C PRO A 42 -10.92 0.93 -5.64
N LYS A 43 -12.06 1.54 -5.93
CA LYS A 43 -13.21 1.60 -5.03
C LYS A 43 -14.44 1.07 -5.76
N ASN A 44 -15.36 0.45 -5.03
CA ASN A 44 -16.66 0.05 -5.56
C ASN A 44 -17.60 1.26 -5.70
N SER A 45 -18.81 1.05 -6.23
CA SER A 45 -19.82 2.10 -6.42
C SER A 45 -20.24 2.82 -5.12
N MET A 46 -19.98 2.21 -3.96
CA MET A 46 -20.22 2.80 -2.64
C MET A 46 -18.99 3.51 -2.06
N GLY A 47 -17.91 3.65 -2.84
CA GLY A 47 -16.66 4.32 -2.42
C GLY A 47 -15.77 3.50 -1.49
N LYS A 48 -16.13 2.25 -1.17
CA LYS A 48 -15.31 1.36 -0.34
C LYS A 48 -14.20 0.75 -1.18
N VAL A 49 -13.05 0.47 -0.57
CA VAL A 49 -11.92 -0.19 -1.24
C VAL A 49 -12.35 -1.54 -1.82
N ASN A 50 -12.13 -1.74 -3.11
CA ASN A 50 -12.33 -3.03 -3.75
C ASN A 50 -11.03 -3.84 -3.65
N LYS A 51 -10.94 -4.72 -2.65
CA LYS A 51 -9.75 -5.53 -2.37
C LYS A 51 -9.38 -6.47 -3.53
N PRO A 52 -10.31 -7.24 -4.14
CA PRO A 52 -10.02 -8.05 -5.33
C PRO A 52 -9.34 -7.26 -6.46
N ASP A 53 -9.91 -6.13 -6.87
CA ASP A 53 -9.35 -5.31 -7.96
C ASP A 53 -7.99 -4.72 -7.57
N LEU A 54 -7.85 -4.28 -6.32
CA LEU A 54 -6.59 -3.78 -5.79
C LEU A 54 -5.50 -4.87 -5.84
N LEU A 55 -5.83 -6.10 -5.43
CA LEU A 55 -4.87 -7.21 -5.47
C LEU A 55 -4.50 -7.57 -6.90
N ALA A 56 -5.46 -7.64 -7.82
CA ALA A 56 -5.20 -7.93 -9.22
C ALA A 56 -4.29 -6.87 -9.88
N ALA A 57 -4.49 -5.59 -9.54
CA ALA A 57 -3.69 -4.49 -10.09
C ALA A 57 -2.26 -4.43 -9.52
N VAL A 58 -2.08 -4.81 -8.24
CA VAL A 58 -0.81 -4.58 -7.53
C VAL A 58 0.03 -5.86 -7.37
N PHE A 59 -0.61 -7.03 -7.38
CA PHE A 59 -0.01 -8.34 -7.16
C PHE A 59 -0.54 -9.37 -8.17
N PRO A 60 -0.18 -9.27 -9.47
CA PRO A 60 -0.61 -10.24 -10.47
C PRO A 60 -0.10 -11.65 -10.12
N LYS A 61 -0.92 -12.68 -10.39
CA LYS A 61 -0.75 -14.08 -9.97
C LYS A 61 0.55 -14.79 -10.44
N ASN A 62 1.46 -14.10 -11.14
CA ASN A 62 2.69 -14.64 -11.73
C ASN A 62 3.98 -14.14 -11.06
N GLN A 63 3.92 -13.71 -9.79
CA GLN A 63 5.08 -13.20 -9.05
C GLN A 63 5.31 -13.90 -7.69
N ILE A 64 5.06 -15.21 -7.63
CA ILE A 64 5.56 -16.08 -6.56
C ILE A 64 6.25 -17.28 -7.21
#